data_AF-A0A150H287-F1
#
_entry.id   AF-A0A150H287-F1
#
_cell.length_a   1.000
_cell.length_b   1.000
_cell.length_c   1.000
_cell.angle_alpha   90.00
_cell.angle_beta   90.00
_cell.angle_gamma   90.00
#
_symmetry.space_group_name_H-M   'P 1'
#
loop_
_entity.id
_entity.type
_entity.pdbx_description
1 polymer ?
#
loop_
_entity_poly.entity_id
_entity_poly.type
_entity_poly.pdbx_seq_one_letter_code
_entity_poly.pdbx_strand_id
1 'polypeptide(L)'
;MKEPGAHQRKTLSINARAGSADPPPAQPPAPVVRHVSGVPLYDAELSTPKSRVCVTGATGYIAGPIIERLLRAGHIVHATCRDPANTKALQPLLKLPGALERLRFFRADLTSAGSFDAAIEGCEYVVHVAAPVILNGVRRRDGWSRIVEPMLQGVDNVIGAVNRTPSVRRVVMTSSISAICTSVRDRPRGHVYGEADWNDSASETYMPYAYGKMLSERRAWELEAQQGRWRLVTVLPSIVFGPTVGECGGSESVQAVKDAVWPGRMYPAAPNLGMPVVDVRDVAAVHCLAMVLPHARGSFRPSKRLAPYWVLWLVGPLIGLHRDVISAMRGRSAQFDTSRTAADLGLKEWLPLADTLEDMVTDMADKGMIKMR
;
A
#
# COMPACT_ATOMS: atom_id res chain seq x y z
N MET A 1 -28.62 -6.36 89.81
CA MET A 1 -28.27 -5.01 90.31
C MET A 1 -27.71 -4.20 89.16
N LYS A 2 -28.46 -3.14 88.82
CA LYS A 2 -28.12 -1.84 88.20
C LYS A 2 -27.18 -1.74 86.98
N GLU A 3 -27.80 -1.09 85.99
CA GLU A 3 -27.40 -0.47 84.73
C GLU A 3 -26.13 0.40 84.65
N PRO A 4 -25.68 0.73 83.41
CA PRO A 4 -24.43 1.40 83.11
C PRO A 4 -24.55 2.94 83.05
N GLY A 5 -23.49 3.65 83.45
CA GLY A 5 -23.40 5.11 83.45
C GLY A 5 -22.73 5.66 82.20
N ALA A 6 -23.47 6.53 81.50
CA ALA A 6 -23.09 7.21 80.27
C ALA A 6 -22.10 8.37 80.47
N HIS A 7 -21.19 8.55 79.51
CA HIS A 7 -20.54 9.83 79.25
C HIS A 7 -20.69 10.21 77.78
N GLN A 8 -21.56 11.19 77.55
CA GLN A 8 -21.65 11.96 76.30
C GLN A 8 -20.45 12.90 76.17
N ARG A 9 -19.91 13.03 74.95
CA ARG A 9 -19.47 14.34 74.45
C ARG A 9 -19.44 14.40 72.91
N LYS A 10 -20.30 15.28 72.41
CA LYS A 10 -20.20 16.13 71.21
C LYS A 10 -20.27 15.46 69.82
N THR A 11 -21.49 15.45 69.32
CA THR A 11 -21.86 15.46 67.90
C THR A 11 -21.28 16.70 67.21
N LEU A 12 -20.37 16.50 66.26
CA LEU A 12 -20.04 17.45 65.20
C LEU A 12 -20.78 16.99 63.95
N SER A 13 -21.79 17.76 63.54
CA SER A 13 -22.48 17.56 62.26
C SER A 13 -21.53 17.97 61.12
N ILE A 14 -21.06 16.99 60.37
CA ILE A 14 -20.38 17.24 59.10
C ILE A 14 -21.40 16.94 58.01
N ASN A 15 -21.94 18.00 57.43
CA ASN A 15 -22.76 17.95 56.21
C ASN A 15 -21.91 17.35 55.08
N ALA A 16 -22.03 16.05 54.83
CA ALA A 16 -21.56 15.45 53.59
C ALA A 16 -22.56 15.80 52.48
N ARG A 17 -22.28 16.89 51.77
CA ARG A 17 -22.91 17.14 50.46
C ARG A 17 -22.60 15.94 49.57
N ALA A 18 -23.63 15.21 49.17
CA ALA A 18 -23.55 14.27 48.07
C ALA A 18 -23.18 15.07 46.81
N GLY A 19 -21.90 15.07 46.44
CA GLY A 19 -21.47 15.48 45.13
C GLY A 19 -21.99 14.43 44.14
N SER A 20 -22.97 14.81 43.32
CA SER A 20 -23.31 14.07 42.12
C SER A 20 -22.06 14.05 41.24
N ALA A 21 -21.33 12.94 41.25
CA ALA A 21 -20.29 12.70 40.26
C ALA A 21 -21.01 12.62 38.91
N ASP A 22 -20.72 13.57 38.01
CA ASP A 22 -21.16 13.48 36.64
C ASP A 22 -20.73 12.11 36.09
N PRO A 23 -21.60 11.40 35.35
CA PRO A 23 -21.20 10.17 34.71
C PRO A 23 -19.97 10.46 33.83
N PRO A 24 -19.00 9.52 33.76
CA PRO A 24 -17.83 9.69 32.92
C PRO A 24 -18.29 10.06 31.50
N PRO A 25 -17.61 11.02 30.84
CA PRO A 25 -17.98 11.44 29.50
C PRO A 25 -18.13 10.20 28.64
N ALA A 26 -19.28 10.09 27.95
CA ALA A 26 -19.55 8.99 27.05
C ALA A 26 -18.33 8.79 26.16
N GLN A 27 -17.80 7.57 26.14
CA GLN A 27 -16.71 7.22 25.24
C GLN A 27 -17.15 7.65 23.84
N PRO A 28 -16.31 8.40 23.09
CA PRO A 28 -16.64 8.71 21.71
C PRO A 28 -16.95 7.40 20.99
N PRO A 29 -17.97 7.36 20.12
CA PRO A 29 -18.30 6.16 19.38
C PRO A 29 -17.01 5.62 18.75
N ALA A 30 -16.78 4.31 18.87
CA ALA A 30 -15.60 3.66 18.30
C ALA A 30 -15.45 4.15 16.85
N PRO A 31 -14.26 4.61 16.45
CA PRO A 31 -14.06 5.14 15.10
C PRO A 31 -14.47 4.05 14.12
N VAL A 32 -15.53 4.32 13.35
CA VAL A 32 -16.01 3.39 12.32
C VAL A 32 -14.93 3.35 11.26
N VAL A 33 -14.16 2.27 11.22
CA VAL A 33 -13.11 2.06 10.21
C VAL A 33 -13.72 2.28 8.84
N ARG A 34 -13.22 3.28 8.13
CA ARG A 34 -13.58 3.46 6.73
C ARG A 34 -12.82 2.38 5.96
N HIS A 35 -13.40 1.20 5.79
CA HIS A 35 -12.84 0.20 4.87
C HIS A 35 -12.77 0.75 3.44
N VAL A 36 -12.28 0.00 2.45
CA VAL A 36 -12.16 0.46 1.05
C VAL A 36 -13.48 1.04 0.49
N SER A 37 -14.62 0.65 1.09
CA SER A 37 -15.94 1.27 0.94
C SER A 37 -15.99 2.80 1.12
N GLY A 38 -15.09 3.38 1.94
CA GLY A 38 -14.99 4.80 2.24
C GLY A 38 -14.48 5.67 1.09
N VAL A 39 -13.88 5.09 0.05
CA VAL A 39 -13.61 5.79 -1.21
C VAL A 39 -14.71 5.43 -2.22
N PRO A 40 -15.48 6.42 -2.72
CA PRO A 40 -16.55 6.16 -3.68
C PRO A 40 -15.97 5.60 -4.99
N LEU A 41 -16.78 4.83 -5.72
CA LEU A 41 -16.48 4.51 -7.11
C LEU A 41 -16.68 5.76 -7.95
N TYR A 42 -15.78 6.00 -8.92
CA TYR A 42 -15.91 7.11 -9.84
C TYR A 42 -16.82 6.74 -11.01
N ASP A 43 -17.45 7.73 -11.63
CA ASP A 43 -18.38 7.52 -12.76
C ASP A 43 -17.75 6.68 -13.87
N ALA A 44 -16.47 6.91 -14.17
CA ALA A 44 -15.73 6.15 -15.18
C ALA A 44 -15.66 4.64 -14.87
N GLU A 45 -15.54 4.26 -13.59
CA GLU A 45 -15.52 2.85 -13.18
C GLU A 45 -16.92 2.23 -13.27
N LEU A 46 -17.95 2.99 -12.93
CA LEU A 46 -19.34 2.54 -12.98
C LEU A 46 -19.82 2.37 -14.43
N SER A 47 -19.48 3.33 -15.29
CA SER A 47 -19.89 3.37 -16.71
C SER A 47 -19.14 2.37 -17.59
N THR A 48 -18.02 1.83 -17.13
CA THR A 48 -17.24 0.87 -17.92
C THR A 48 -17.99 -0.46 -18.08
N PRO A 49 -18.06 -1.01 -19.31
CA PRO A 49 -18.61 -2.33 -19.55
C PRO A 49 -17.96 -3.39 -18.66
N LYS A 50 -18.77 -4.33 -18.17
CA LYS A 50 -18.28 -5.36 -17.24
C LYS A 50 -17.40 -6.35 -17.99
N SER A 51 -16.12 -6.29 -17.69
CA SER A 51 -15.07 -7.12 -18.27
C SER A 51 -14.49 -8.12 -17.28
N ARG A 52 -13.80 -9.13 -17.81
CA ARG A 52 -12.89 -9.99 -17.04
C ARG A 52 -11.54 -9.30 -16.86
N VAL A 53 -11.07 -9.23 -15.62
CA VAL A 53 -9.83 -8.56 -15.22
C VAL A 53 -8.95 -9.55 -14.45
N CYS A 54 -7.71 -9.73 -14.89
CA CYS A 54 -6.72 -10.50 -14.14
C CYS A 54 -5.97 -9.59 -13.16
N VAL A 55 -5.91 -9.95 -11.88
CA VAL A 55 -5.12 -9.24 -10.85
C VAL A 55 -4.08 -10.19 -10.30
N THR A 56 -2.79 -9.88 -10.46
CA THR A 56 -1.73 -10.77 -9.98
C THR A 56 -1.39 -10.54 -8.51
N GLY A 57 -1.14 -11.63 -7.76
CA GLY A 57 -0.68 -11.53 -6.38
C GLY A 57 -1.78 -11.15 -5.39
N ALA A 58 -2.92 -11.83 -5.47
CA ALA A 58 -4.16 -11.57 -4.73
C ALA A 58 -3.97 -11.40 -3.20
N THR A 59 -3.02 -12.12 -2.61
CA THR A 59 -2.72 -12.06 -1.17
C THR A 59 -1.86 -10.86 -0.77
N GLY A 60 -1.45 -10.03 -1.73
CA GLY A 60 -0.67 -8.82 -1.52
C GLY A 60 -1.48 -7.67 -0.95
N TYR A 61 -0.79 -6.75 -0.28
CA TYR A 61 -1.40 -5.62 0.42
C TYR A 61 -2.20 -4.69 -0.50
N ILE A 62 -1.66 -4.35 -1.67
CA ILE A 62 -2.32 -3.47 -2.65
C ILE A 62 -3.37 -4.24 -3.48
N ALA A 63 -3.15 -5.54 -3.72
CA ALA A 63 -4.03 -6.34 -4.57
C ALA A 63 -5.44 -6.51 -3.98
N GLY A 64 -5.56 -6.68 -2.66
CA GLY A 64 -6.85 -6.83 -1.99
C GLY A 64 -7.82 -5.67 -2.25
N PRO A 65 -7.45 -4.41 -1.93
CA PRO A 65 -8.26 -3.23 -2.23
C PRO A 65 -8.60 -3.05 -3.71
N ILE A 66 -7.69 -3.42 -4.63
CA ILE A 66 -7.99 -3.44 -6.08
C ILE A 66 -9.08 -4.46 -6.40
N ILE A 67 -8.97 -5.68 -5.89
CA ILE A 67 -9.97 -6.75 -6.09
C ILE A 67 -11.33 -6.31 -5.55
N GLU A 68 -11.38 -5.78 -4.33
CA GLU A 68 -12.62 -5.26 -3.73
C GLU A 68 -13.27 -4.20 -4.61
N ARG A 69 -12.48 -3.23 -5.09
CA ARG A 69 -12.97 -2.14 -5.92
C ARG A 69 -13.51 -2.62 -7.26
N LEU A 70 -12.80 -3.54 -7.93
CA LEU A 70 -13.25 -4.16 -9.18
C LEU A 70 -14.56 -4.95 -9.00
N LEU A 71 -14.70 -5.69 -7.90
CA LEU A 71 -15.92 -6.45 -7.58
C LEU A 71 -17.12 -5.52 -7.32
N ARG A 72 -16.90 -4.41 -6.60
CA ARG A 72 -17.90 -3.35 -6.38
C ARG A 72 -18.34 -2.69 -7.68
N ALA A 73 -17.40 -2.47 -8.62
CA ALA A 73 -17.70 -1.97 -9.95
C ALA A 73 -18.38 -3.01 -10.88
N GLY A 74 -18.53 -4.26 -10.42
CA GLY A 74 -19.27 -5.32 -11.12
C GLY A 74 -18.43 -6.16 -12.09
N HIS A 75 -17.10 -6.05 -12.06
CA HIS A 75 -16.22 -6.85 -12.91
C HIS A 75 -16.10 -8.31 -12.43
N ILE A 76 -15.69 -9.18 -13.35
CA ILE A 76 -15.24 -10.54 -13.02
C ILE A 76 -13.73 -10.47 -12.80
N VAL A 77 -13.26 -10.96 -11.66
CA VAL A 77 -11.87 -10.86 -11.24
C VAL A 77 -11.23 -12.25 -11.21
N HIS A 78 -10.21 -12.43 -12.04
CA HIS A 78 -9.29 -13.57 -12.01
C HIS A 78 -8.08 -13.19 -11.15
N ALA A 79 -8.01 -13.70 -9.93
CA ALA A 79 -6.98 -13.32 -8.97
C ALA A 79 -5.92 -14.42 -8.87
N THR A 80 -4.64 -14.08 -9.09
CA THR A 80 -3.57 -15.10 -9.01
C THR A 80 -2.94 -15.17 -7.63
N CYS A 81 -2.62 -16.38 -7.18
CA CYS A 81 -1.86 -16.62 -5.95
C CYS A 81 -1.00 -17.88 -6.11
N ARG A 82 0.01 -18.04 -5.26
CA ARG A 82 0.90 -19.22 -5.31
C ARG A 82 0.22 -20.51 -4.87
N ASP A 83 -0.74 -20.39 -3.94
CA ASP A 83 -1.46 -21.51 -3.37
C ASP A 83 -2.96 -21.16 -3.21
N PRO A 84 -3.80 -21.53 -4.19
CA PRO A 84 -5.26 -21.39 -4.10
C PRO A 84 -5.91 -22.24 -2.99
N ALA A 85 -5.21 -23.24 -2.45
CA ALA A 85 -5.72 -24.06 -1.34
C ALA A 85 -5.50 -23.40 0.03
N ASN A 86 -4.75 -22.30 0.10
CA ASN A 86 -4.56 -21.53 1.34
C ASN A 86 -5.82 -20.71 1.68
N THR A 87 -6.86 -21.43 2.15
CA THR A 87 -8.15 -20.85 2.50
C THR A 87 -8.02 -19.75 3.54
N LYS A 88 -7.11 -19.86 4.50
CA LYS A 88 -6.88 -18.82 5.52
C LYS A 88 -6.49 -17.47 4.89
N ALA A 89 -5.54 -17.48 3.95
CA ALA A 89 -5.08 -16.26 3.29
C ALA A 89 -6.12 -15.67 2.32
N LEU A 90 -6.98 -16.52 1.74
CA LEU A 90 -7.96 -16.12 0.71
C LEU A 90 -9.36 -15.83 1.27
N GLN A 91 -9.68 -16.32 2.47
CA GLN A 91 -10.99 -16.14 3.11
C GLN A 91 -11.42 -14.67 3.19
N PRO A 92 -10.55 -13.69 3.52
CA PRO A 92 -10.96 -12.29 3.56
C PRO A 92 -11.43 -11.77 2.20
N LEU A 93 -10.80 -12.22 1.11
CA LEU A 93 -11.20 -11.86 -0.26
C LEU A 93 -12.53 -12.52 -0.66
N LEU A 94 -12.77 -13.76 -0.23
CA LEU A 94 -14.04 -14.47 -0.47
C LEU A 94 -15.23 -13.86 0.27
N LYS A 95 -14.98 -13.11 1.35
CA LYS A 95 -16.02 -12.37 2.11
C LYS A 95 -16.41 -11.05 1.46
N LEU A 96 -15.70 -10.60 0.42
CA LEU A 96 -16.01 -9.35 -0.27
C LEU A 96 -17.38 -9.46 -0.99
N PRO A 97 -18.18 -8.38 -1.01
CA PRO A 97 -19.44 -8.38 -1.74
C PRO A 97 -19.26 -8.75 -3.23
N GLY A 98 -19.98 -9.78 -3.68
CA GLY A 98 -19.92 -10.26 -5.06
C GLY A 98 -18.76 -11.23 -5.38
N ALA A 99 -17.93 -11.57 -4.39
CA ALA A 99 -16.77 -12.46 -4.61
C ALA A 99 -17.18 -13.88 -4.97
N LEU A 100 -18.22 -14.45 -4.34
CA LEU A 100 -18.66 -15.82 -4.62
C LEU A 100 -19.05 -16.00 -6.09
N GLU A 101 -19.68 -14.99 -6.68
CA GLU A 101 -20.14 -15.01 -8.07
C GLU A 101 -19.01 -14.65 -9.05
N ARG A 102 -18.17 -13.67 -8.71
CA ARG A 102 -17.28 -12.99 -9.68
C ARG A 102 -15.79 -13.08 -9.39
N LEU A 103 -15.36 -13.63 -8.25
CA LEU A 103 -13.94 -13.83 -7.93
C LEU A 103 -13.54 -15.28 -8.20
N ARG A 104 -12.44 -15.48 -8.93
CA ARG A 104 -11.85 -16.79 -9.22
C ARG A 104 -10.37 -16.77 -8.92
N PHE A 105 -9.87 -17.79 -8.21
CA PHE A 105 -8.45 -17.90 -7.88
C PHE A 105 -7.73 -18.83 -8.85
N PHE A 106 -6.56 -18.41 -9.29
CA PHE A 106 -5.69 -19.18 -10.17
C PHE A 106 -4.32 -19.35 -9.54
N ARG A 107 -3.75 -20.55 -9.67
CA ARG A 107 -2.38 -20.80 -9.23
C ARG A 107 -1.41 -20.16 -10.23
N ALA A 108 -0.54 -19.26 -9.77
CA ALA A 108 0.53 -18.70 -10.59
C ALA A 108 1.77 -18.35 -9.75
N ASP A 109 2.95 -18.39 -10.38
CA ASP A 109 4.22 -17.98 -9.77
C ASP A 109 5.03 -17.15 -10.78
N LEU A 110 5.63 -16.06 -10.32
CA LEU A 110 6.41 -15.15 -11.17
C LEU A 110 7.58 -15.83 -11.86
N THR A 111 8.13 -16.89 -11.27
CA THR A 111 9.28 -17.63 -11.80
C THR A 111 8.88 -18.83 -12.66
N SER A 112 7.57 -19.12 -12.78
CA SER A 112 7.06 -20.26 -13.53
C SER A 112 6.45 -19.81 -14.87
N ALA A 113 7.14 -20.14 -15.96
CA ALA A 113 6.68 -19.85 -17.31
C ALA A 113 5.32 -20.49 -17.61
N GLY A 114 4.42 -19.73 -18.24
CA GLY A 114 3.07 -20.17 -18.59
C GLY A 114 2.07 -20.22 -17.42
N SER A 115 2.51 -20.01 -16.17
CA SER A 115 1.64 -20.12 -15.00
C SER A 115 0.51 -19.08 -14.93
N PHE A 116 0.62 -17.99 -15.70
CA PHE A 116 -0.40 -16.93 -15.77
C PHE A 116 -1.42 -17.14 -16.91
N ASP A 117 -1.20 -18.10 -17.81
CA ASP A 117 -2.00 -18.25 -19.04
C ASP A 117 -3.47 -18.50 -18.72
N ALA A 118 -3.77 -19.45 -17.83
CA ALA A 118 -5.14 -19.75 -17.40
C ALA A 118 -5.84 -18.59 -16.69
N ALA A 119 -5.08 -17.77 -15.95
CA ALA A 119 -5.65 -16.61 -15.25
C ALA A 119 -5.98 -15.47 -16.19
N ILE A 120 -5.16 -15.27 -17.22
CA ILE A 120 -5.30 -14.17 -18.19
C ILE A 120 -6.27 -14.54 -19.32
N GLU A 121 -6.53 -15.83 -19.55
CA GLU A 121 -7.46 -16.30 -20.56
C GLU A 121 -8.82 -15.56 -20.51
N GLY A 122 -9.22 -15.01 -21.66
CA GLY A 122 -10.46 -14.26 -21.83
C GLY A 122 -10.54 -12.93 -21.08
N CYS A 123 -9.48 -12.50 -20.38
CA CYS A 123 -9.42 -11.18 -19.75
C CYS A 123 -9.21 -10.09 -20.79
N GLU A 124 -9.81 -8.93 -20.55
CA GLU A 124 -9.57 -7.72 -21.35
C GLU A 124 -8.49 -6.83 -20.74
N TYR A 125 -8.27 -7.01 -19.44
CA TYR A 125 -7.40 -6.18 -18.63
C TYR A 125 -6.54 -7.04 -17.71
N VAL A 126 -5.30 -6.61 -17.52
CA VAL A 126 -4.39 -7.22 -16.55
C VAL A 126 -3.83 -6.15 -15.61
N VAL A 127 -4.01 -6.33 -14.32
CA VAL A 127 -3.43 -5.49 -13.26
C VAL A 127 -2.30 -6.28 -12.60
N HIS A 128 -1.07 -5.99 -13.03
CA HIS A 128 0.13 -6.65 -12.55
C HIS A 128 0.66 -5.98 -11.27
N VAL A 129 0.28 -6.54 -10.11
CA VAL A 129 0.69 -6.03 -8.78
C VAL A 129 1.79 -6.90 -8.16
N ALA A 130 1.79 -8.19 -8.49
CA ALA A 130 2.73 -9.16 -7.93
C ALA A 130 4.19 -8.80 -8.20
N ALA A 131 4.94 -8.53 -7.14
CA ALA A 131 6.39 -8.42 -7.18
C ALA A 131 6.98 -8.98 -5.86
N PRO A 132 8.18 -9.57 -5.87
CA PRO A 132 8.91 -9.85 -4.64
C PRO A 132 9.19 -8.53 -3.92
N VAL A 133 8.79 -8.41 -2.65
CA VAL A 133 9.15 -7.26 -1.82
C VAL A 133 10.07 -7.78 -0.72
N ILE A 134 11.38 -7.59 -0.91
CA ILE A 134 12.41 -8.02 0.02
C ILE A 134 13.39 -6.85 0.21
N LEU A 135 13.15 -6.00 1.22
CA LEU A 135 14.03 -4.88 1.54
C LEU A 135 15.20 -5.25 2.46
N ASN A 136 15.07 -6.30 3.27
CA ASN A 136 16.05 -6.69 4.27
C ASN A 136 16.37 -8.20 4.23
N GLY A 137 17.53 -8.60 4.77
CA GLY A 137 17.89 -10.02 4.91
C GLY A 137 18.44 -10.70 3.65
N VAL A 138 18.75 -9.91 2.61
CA VAL A 138 19.48 -10.37 1.41
C VAL A 138 20.90 -9.83 1.47
N ARG A 139 21.90 -10.73 1.36
CA ARG A 139 23.31 -10.31 1.26
C ARG A 139 23.48 -9.52 -0.03
N ARG A 140 24.31 -8.48 -0.04
CA ARG A 140 24.54 -7.62 -1.21
C ARG A 140 24.80 -8.41 -2.51
N ARG A 141 25.61 -9.47 -2.43
CA ARG A 141 25.95 -10.33 -3.57
C ARG A 141 24.78 -11.16 -4.11
N ASP A 142 23.73 -11.37 -3.31
CA ASP A 142 22.56 -12.18 -3.67
C ASP A 142 21.40 -11.28 -4.17
N GLY A 143 21.61 -9.96 -4.30
CA GLY A 143 20.58 -8.99 -4.69
C GLY A 143 20.00 -9.26 -6.09
N TRP A 144 20.85 -9.64 -7.05
CA TRP A 144 20.41 -10.01 -8.39
C TRP A 144 19.48 -11.23 -8.38
N SER A 145 19.98 -12.38 -7.96
CA SER A 145 19.27 -13.66 -8.07
C SER A 145 18.03 -13.76 -7.19
N ARG A 146 17.99 -13.05 -6.04
CA ARG A 146 16.86 -13.12 -5.11
C ARG A 146 15.81 -12.05 -5.31
N ILE A 147 16.12 -10.95 -5.99
CA ILE A 147 15.24 -9.79 -6.11
C ILE A 147 15.06 -9.40 -7.58
N VAL A 148 16.15 -9.02 -8.25
CA VAL A 148 16.10 -8.43 -9.60
C VAL A 148 15.66 -9.44 -10.65
N GLU A 149 16.29 -10.61 -10.69
CA GLU A 149 16.00 -11.66 -11.68
C GLU A 149 14.55 -12.18 -11.57
N PRO A 150 14.02 -12.52 -10.38
CA PRO A 150 12.61 -12.92 -10.25
C PRO A 150 11.61 -11.82 -10.62
N MET A 151 11.95 -10.54 -10.41
CA MET A 151 11.12 -9.40 -10.83
C MET A 151 11.06 -9.30 -12.37
N LEU A 152 12.20 -9.41 -13.05
CA LEU A 152 12.27 -9.40 -14.51
C LEU A 152 11.55 -10.59 -15.13
N GLN A 153 11.82 -11.79 -14.61
CA GLN A 153 11.15 -13.02 -15.06
C GLN A 153 9.62 -12.92 -14.86
N GLY A 154 9.18 -12.31 -13.76
CA GLY A 154 7.77 -12.03 -13.50
C GLY A 154 7.13 -11.17 -14.59
N VAL A 155 7.80 -10.09 -15.01
CA VAL A 155 7.33 -9.22 -16.11
C VAL A 155 7.27 -9.99 -17.42
N ASP A 156 8.32 -10.71 -17.79
CA ASP A 156 8.36 -11.50 -19.02
C ASP A 156 7.26 -12.58 -19.06
N ASN A 157 7.02 -13.26 -17.93
CA ASN A 157 6.00 -14.29 -17.85
C ASN A 157 4.57 -13.73 -17.97
N VAL A 158 4.28 -12.62 -17.28
CA VAL A 158 2.95 -11.98 -17.34
C VAL A 158 2.71 -11.36 -18.71
N ILE A 159 3.67 -10.60 -19.26
CA ILE A 159 3.52 -10.00 -20.59
C ILE A 159 3.52 -11.06 -21.69
N GLY A 160 4.27 -12.15 -21.52
CA GLY A 160 4.20 -13.31 -22.42
C GLY A 160 2.79 -13.90 -22.49
N ALA A 161 2.14 -14.07 -21.34
CA ALA A 161 0.75 -14.53 -21.26
C ALA A 161 -0.22 -13.51 -21.89
N VAL A 162 -0.05 -12.21 -21.61
CA VAL A 162 -0.80 -11.12 -22.27
C VAL A 162 -0.66 -11.21 -23.79
N ASN A 163 0.54 -11.41 -24.31
CA ASN A 163 0.83 -11.51 -25.74
C ASN A 163 0.11 -12.71 -26.39
N ARG A 164 -0.01 -13.82 -25.67
CA ARG A 164 -0.77 -15.02 -26.09
C ARG A 164 -2.29 -14.86 -25.98
N THR A 165 -2.80 -13.85 -25.29
CA THR A 165 -4.24 -13.63 -25.09
C THR A 165 -4.74 -12.41 -25.89
N PRO A 166 -5.38 -12.60 -27.07
CA PRO A 166 -5.77 -11.50 -27.94
C PRO A 166 -6.79 -10.52 -27.35
N SER A 167 -7.61 -10.96 -26.40
CA SER A 167 -8.64 -10.11 -25.77
C SER A 167 -8.07 -9.00 -24.89
N VAL A 168 -6.82 -9.14 -24.41
CA VAL A 168 -6.20 -8.11 -23.57
C VAL A 168 -5.94 -6.84 -24.37
N ARG A 169 -6.44 -5.70 -23.88
CA ARG A 169 -6.26 -4.37 -24.48
C ARG A 169 -5.43 -3.43 -23.63
N ARG A 170 -5.33 -3.67 -22.32
CA ARG A 170 -4.54 -2.83 -21.42
C ARG A 170 -3.95 -3.61 -20.25
N VAL A 171 -2.70 -3.28 -19.94
CA VAL A 171 -1.97 -3.77 -18.78
C VAL A 171 -1.69 -2.58 -17.87
N VAL A 172 -2.07 -2.68 -16.60
CA VAL A 172 -1.72 -1.72 -15.55
C VAL A 172 -0.72 -2.39 -14.63
N MET A 173 0.50 -1.85 -14.53
CA MET A 173 1.58 -2.42 -13.74
C MET A 173 1.87 -1.56 -12.51
N THR A 174 1.98 -2.19 -11.35
CA THR A 174 2.43 -1.52 -10.12
C THR A 174 3.96 -1.44 -10.06
N SER A 175 4.50 -0.28 -10.39
CA SER A 175 5.91 0.05 -10.19
C SER A 175 6.13 0.66 -8.79
N SER A 176 7.04 1.62 -8.62
CA SER A 176 7.32 2.32 -7.36
C SER A 176 8.02 3.64 -7.63
N ILE A 177 7.89 4.62 -6.73
CA ILE A 177 8.77 5.81 -6.77
C ILE A 177 10.26 5.45 -6.71
N SER A 178 10.59 4.26 -6.19
CA SER A 178 11.95 3.73 -6.20
C SER A 178 12.47 3.45 -7.61
N ALA A 179 11.62 3.39 -8.64
CA ALA A 179 12.04 3.26 -10.03
C ALA A 179 12.59 4.58 -10.63
N ILE A 180 12.29 5.72 -9.98
CA ILE A 180 12.68 7.06 -10.44
C ILE A 180 13.56 7.82 -9.44
N CYS A 181 13.58 7.41 -8.16
CA CYS A 181 14.36 8.05 -7.11
C CYS A 181 14.76 7.07 -5.99
N THR A 182 16.07 6.93 -5.71
CA THR A 182 16.55 6.27 -4.48
C THR A 182 16.83 7.29 -3.38
N SER A 183 17.38 8.44 -3.76
CA SER A 183 17.87 9.46 -2.83
C SER A 183 17.64 10.86 -3.37
N VAL A 184 17.33 11.80 -2.47
CA VAL A 184 17.23 13.24 -2.74
C VAL A 184 18.56 13.89 -3.16
N ARG A 185 19.64 13.12 -3.25
CA ARG A 185 20.93 13.54 -3.83
C ARG A 185 21.08 13.17 -5.30
N ASP A 186 20.25 12.28 -5.82
CA ASP A 186 20.37 11.76 -7.18
C ASP A 186 20.11 12.84 -8.23
N ARG A 187 19.39 13.91 -7.84
CA ARG A 187 19.09 15.07 -8.68
C ARG A 187 19.42 16.40 -7.96
N PRO A 188 19.59 17.50 -8.70
CA PRO A 188 19.82 18.83 -8.13
C PRO A 188 18.71 19.27 -7.15
N ARG A 189 19.05 20.16 -6.22
CA ARG A 189 18.09 20.69 -5.26
C ARG A 189 16.97 21.43 -6.00
N GLY A 190 15.72 21.11 -5.69
CA GLY A 190 14.54 21.70 -6.33
C GLY A 190 14.07 20.94 -7.57
N HIS A 191 14.73 19.84 -7.97
CA HIS A 191 14.23 18.96 -9.01
C HIS A 191 12.84 18.42 -8.64
N VAL A 192 11.93 18.46 -9.61
CA VAL A 192 10.61 17.86 -9.53
C VAL A 192 10.66 16.61 -10.40
N TYR A 193 10.63 15.44 -9.76
CA TYR A 193 10.66 14.16 -10.45
C TYR A 193 9.39 13.97 -11.27
N GLY A 194 9.54 13.64 -12.55
CA GLY A 194 8.44 13.36 -13.47
C GLY A 194 8.60 12.00 -14.17
N GLU A 195 7.76 11.74 -15.16
CA GLU A 195 7.74 10.47 -15.92
C GLU A 195 8.98 10.24 -16.79
N ALA A 196 9.72 11.30 -17.11
CA ALA A 196 10.97 11.19 -17.86
C ALA A 196 12.17 10.78 -16.98
N ASP A 197 12.03 10.87 -15.66
CA ASP A 197 13.09 10.51 -14.72
C ASP A 197 13.19 9.00 -14.57
N TRP A 198 14.42 8.51 -14.55
CA TRP A 198 14.73 7.15 -14.14
C TRP A 198 15.72 7.16 -12.99
N ASN A 199 15.70 6.09 -12.21
CA ASN A 199 16.66 5.88 -11.15
C ASN A 199 17.99 5.41 -11.70
N ASP A 200 18.95 6.33 -11.77
CA ASP A 200 20.30 6.08 -12.27
C ASP A 200 21.28 5.68 -11.14
N SER A 201 20.86 5.73 -9.87
CA SER A 201 21.73 5.50 -8.70
C SER A 201 21.67 4.08 -8.17
N ALA A 202 20.53 3.40 -8.33
CA ALA A 202 20.34 2.03 -7.88
C ALA A 202 21.14 1.03 -8.72
N SER A 203 21.64 -0.03 -8.08
CA SER A 203 22.34 -1.13 -8.73
C SER A 203 22.03 -2.46 -8.05
N GLU A 204 22.54 -3.56 -8.61
CA GLU A 204 22.42 -4.90 -8.03
C GLU A 204 22.96 -5.00 -6.60
N THR A 205 23.92 -4.16 -6.21
CA THR A 205 24.54 -4.17 -4.88
C THR A 205 24.14 -2.98 -4.01
N TYR A 206 23.52 -1.95 -4.59
CA TYR A 206 23.02 -0.76 -3.91
C TYR A 206 21.52 -0.60 -4.17
N MET A 207 20.70 -0.88 -3.14
CA MET A 207 19.24 -0.82 -3.23
C MET A 207 18.67 -1.72 -4.36
N PRO A 208 18.93 -3.05 -4.32
CA PRO A 208 18.52 -3.99 -5.37
C PRO A 208 17.01 -4.01 -5.65
N TYR A 209 16.18 -3.71 -4.64
CA TYR A 209 14.74 -3.54 -4.85
C TYR A 209 14.41 -2.37 -5.78
N ALA A 210 15.04 -1.21 -5.57
CA ALA A 210 14.86 -0.03 -6.40
C ALA A 210 15.36 -0.29 -7.83
N TYR A 211 16.51 -0.96 -7.95
CA TYR A 211 17.07 -1.38 -9.23
C TYR A 211 16.14 -2.36 -9.97
N GLY A 212 15.62 -3.37 -9.28
CA GLY A 212 14.67 -4.32 -9.84
C GLY A 212 13.37 -3.67 -10.30
N LYS A 213 12.79 -2.76 -9.52
CA LYS A 213 11.60 -2.00 -9.92
C LYS A 213 11.84 -1.15 -11.16
N MET A 214 12.98 -0.46 -11.23
CA MET A 214 13.38 0.32 -12.41
C MET A 214 13.53 -0.57 -13.65
N LEU A 215 14.27 -1.67 -13.55
CA LEU A 215 14.49 -2.58 -14.68
C LEU A 215 13.20 -3.27 -15.14
N SER A 216 12.35 -3.71 -14.22
CA SER A 216 11.03 -4.29 -14.54
C SER A 216 10.15 -3.31 -15.30
N GLU A 217 10.13 -2.04 -14.90
CA GLU A 217 9.35 -1.02 -15.58
C GLU A 217 9.88 -0.75 -16.99
N ARG A 218 11.19 -0.57 -17.15
CA ARG A 218 11.82 -0.43 -18.48
C ARG A 218 11.51 -1.62 -19.37
N ARG A 219 11.66 -2.83 -18.83
CA ARG A 219 11.37 -4.07 -19.56
C ARG A 219 9.93 -4.15 -20.03
N ALA A 220 8.97 -3.74 -19.20
CA ALA A 220 7.56 -3.71 -19.57
C ALA A 220 7.29 -2.71 -20.72
N TRP A 221 7.89 -1.52 -20.66
CA TRP A 221 7.79 -0.52 -21.74
C TRP A 221 8.43 -0.99 -23.04
N GLU A 222 9.60 -1.63 -22.98
CA GLU A 222 10.25 -2.24 -24.14
C GLU A 222 9.36 -3.27 -24.83
N LEU A 223 8.71 -4.14 -24.04
CA LEU A 223 7.82 -5.18 -24.56
C LEU A 223 6.51 -4.60 -25.13
N GLU A 224 5.97 -3.53 -24.54
CA GLU A 224 4.81 -2.83 -25.10
C GLU A 224 5.16 -2.20 -26.46
N ALA A 225 6.32 -1.57 -26.57
CA ALA A 225 6.78 -0.88 -27.79
C ALA A 225 7.03 -1.83 -28.97
N GLN A 226 7.26 -3.12 -28.71
CA GLN A 226 7.44 -4.16 -29.74
C GLN A 226 6.12 -4.60 -30.39
N GLN A 227 4.98 -4.12 -29.91
CA GLN A 227 3.66 -4.49 -30.40
C GLN A 227 2.70 -3.28 -30.44
N GLY A 228 1.48 -3.47 -30.97
CA GLY A 228 0.49 -2.39 -31.11
C GLY A 228 -0.94 -2.71 -30.65
N ARG A 229 -1.17 -3.88 -30.05
CA ARG A 229 -2.50 -4.39 -29.65
C ARG A 229 -2.95 -3.89 -28.28
N TRP A 230 -2.09 -4.00 -27.28
CA TRP A 230 -2.40 -3.59 -25.90
C TRP A 230 -1.55 -2.39 -25.49
N ARG A 231 -2.01 -1.64 -24.48
CA ARG A 231 -1.29 -0.48 -23.93
C ARG A 231 -0.86 -0.72 -22.49
N LEU A 232 0.33 -0.23 -22.14
CA LEU A 232 0.85 -0.25 -20.78
C LEU A 232 0.52 1.06 -20.06
N VAL A 233 0.16 0.96 -18.78
CA VAL A 233 0.15 2.09 -17.84
C VAL A 233 0.88 1.65 -16.57
N THR A 234 1.80 2.47 -16.07
CA THR A 234 2.56 2.16 -14.85
C THR A 234 2.12 3.07 -13.71
N VAL A 235 1.78 2.49 -12.56
CA VAL A 235 1.40 3.22 -11.35
C VAL A 235 2.58 3.14 -10.38
N LEU A 236 3.12 4.28 -9.97
CA LEU A 236 4.29 4.37 -9.09
C LEU A 236 3.86 4.83 -7.68
N PRO A 237 3.36 3.91 -6.83
CA PRO A 237 3.09 4.24 -5.44
C PRO A 237 4.39 4.52 -4.67
N SER A 238 4.24 5.31 -3.62
CA SER A 238 5.25 5.55 -2.61
C SER A 238 5.18 4.52 -1.48
N ILE A 239 5.57 4.91 -0.26
CA ILE A 239 5.14 4.20 0.94
C ILE A 239 3.62 4.21 1.00
N VAL A 240 3.02 3.02 1.03
CA VAL A 240 1.57 2.83 1.11
C VAL A 240 1.18 2.52 2.55
N PHE A 241 0.19 3.22 3.08
CA PHE A 241 -0.47 2.92 4.36
C PHE A 241 -1.99 2.84 4.18
N GLY A 242 -2.70 2.41 5.23
CA GLY A 242 -4.16 2.25 5.21
C GLY A 242 -4.61 0.83 5.57
N PRO A 243 -5.93 0.61 5.69
CA PRO A 243 -6.50 -0.64 6.13
C PRO A 243 -6.23 -1.79 5.14
N THR A 244 -6.10 -3.01 5.66
CA THR A 244 -5.83 -4.22 4.86
C THR A 244 -7.14 -4.95 4.54
N VAL A 245 -7.23 -5.70 3.43
CA VAL A 245 -8.40 -6.59 3.20
C VAL A 245 -8.22 -7.93 3.92
N GLY A 246 -7.02 -8.50 3.90
CA GLY A 246 -6.69 -9.75 4.61
C GLY A 246 -5.55 -9.62 5.61
N GLU A 247 -5.11 -10.75 6.17
CA GLU A 247 -3.90 -10.80 7.01
C GLU A 247 -2.64 -10.61 6.14
N CYS A 248 -2.32 -9.36 5.81
CA CYS A 248 -1.15 -9.00 4.98
C CYS A 248 0.17 -9.00 5.80
N GLY A 249 0.41 -10.04 6.60
CA GLY A 249 1.54 -10.10 7.54
C GLY A 249 2.93 -10.07 6.89
N GLY A 250 3.04 -10.31 5.59
CA GLY A 250 4.27 -10.18 4.81
C GLY A 250 4.51 -8.79 4.19
N SER A 251 3.58 -7.84 4.38
CA SER A 251 3.74 -6.47 3.87
C SER A 251 4.67 -5.66 4.76
N GLU A 252 5.69 -5.05 4.18
CA GLU A 252 6.68 -4.26 4.92
C GLU A 252 6.08 -3.01 5.56
N SER A 253 5.12 -2.35 4.91
CA SER A 253 4.38 -1.23 5.52
C SER A 253 3.62 -1.67 6.77
N VAL A 254 3.00 -2.86 6.72
CA VAL A 254 2.22 -3.42 7.85
C VAL A 254 3.17 -3.83 8.98
N GLN A 255 4.31 -4.44 8.66
CA GLN A 255 5.35 -4.78 9.63
C GLN A 255 5.97 -3.53 10.26
N ALA A 256 6.28 -2.50 9.47
CA ALA A 256 6.83 -1.24 9.96
C ALA A 256 5.89 -0.58 10.99
N VAL A 257 4.59 -0.56 10.71
CA VAL A 257 3.61 -0.04 11.66
C VAL A 257 3.53 -0.92 12.90
N LYS A 258 3.42 -2.25 12.74
CA LYS A 258 3.30 -3.20 13.85
C LYS A 258 4.51 -3.19 14.79
N ASP A 259 5.71 -3.21 14.23
CA ASP A 259 6.94 -3.50 14.98
C ASP A 259 7.66 -2.23 15.44
N ALA A 260 7.43 -1.09 14.78
CA ALA A 260 8.17 0.13 15.08
C ALA A 260 7.29 1.34 15.42
N VAL A 261 6.22 1.60 14.67
CA VAL A 261 5.33 2.76 14.91
C VAL A 261 4.45 2.54 16.14
N TRP A 262 3.69 1.43 16.15
CA TRP A 262 2.71 1.11 17.20
C TRP A 262 3.30 0.98 18.61
N PRO A 263 4.40 0.23 18.84
CA PRO A 263 5.00 0.15 20.17
C PRO A 263 5.68 1.45 20.61
N GLY A 264 5.62 2.53 19.82
CA GLY A 264 6.26 3.80 20.13
C GLY A 264 7.78 3.72 20.10
N ARG A 265 8.37 2.72 19.42
CA ARG A 265 9.84 2.60 19.30
C ARG A 265 10.45 3.75 18.50
N MET A 266 9.63 4.45 17.72
CA MET A 266 10.00 5.69 17.04
C MET A 266 9.68 6.95 17.88
N TYR A 267 9.25 6.86 19.14
CA TYR A 267 9.00 8.02 20.01
C TYR A 267 10.13 8.16 21.05
N PRO A 268 10.58 9.39 21.39
CA PRO A 268 10.11 10.71 20.92
C PRO A 268 10.70 11.15 19.59
N ALA A 269 11.54 10.31 18.99
CA ALA A 269 12.35 10.65 17.84
C ALA A 269 11.79 9.90 16.60
N ALA A 270 10.67 10.41 16.03
CA ALA A 270 10.12 9.89 14.77
C ALA A 270 10.76 10.62 13.55
N PRO A 271 11.58 9.94 12.75
CA PRO A 271 12.38 10.59 11.71
C PRO A 271 11.55 10.97 10.49
N ASN A 272 11.76 12.17 9.97
CA ASN A 272 11.22 12.55 8.68
C ASN A 272 12.01 11.97 7.55
N LEU A 273 11.58 10.83 7.06
CA LEU A 273 12.27 10.20 5.95
C LEU A 273 12.22 11.06 4.67
N GLY A 274 11.41 12.13 4.63
CA GLY A 274 11.15 12.88 3.39
C GLY A 274 10.54 12.00 2.31
N MET A 275 10.15 10.79 2.70
CA MET A 275 9.57 9.76 1.90
C MET A 275 8.08 9.95 1.99
N PRO A 276 7.42 10.12 0.86
CA PRO A 276 6.08 10.63 0.98
C PRO A 276 5.15 9.39 1.05
N VAL A 277 3.96 9.59 1.62
CA VAL A 277 2.99 8.51 1.89
C VAL A 277 1.73 8.64 1.04
N VAL A 278 1.11 7.51 0.69
CA VAL A 278 -0.19 7.43 0.02
C VAL A 278 -1.09 6.37 0.68
N ASP A 279 -2.42 6.57 0.63
CA ASP A 279 -3.40 5.61 1.11
C ASP A 279 -3.58 4.45 0.11
N VAL A 280 -3.70 3.21 0.61
CA VAL A 280 -3.90 2.00 -0.21
C VAL A 280 -5.21 2.03 -1.01
N ARG A 281 -6.25 2.70 -0.49
CA ARG A 281 -7.55 2.85 -1.14
C ARG A 281 -7.45 3.81 -2.33
N ASP A 282 -6.67 4.87 -2.18
CA ASP A 282 -6.38 5.79 -3.27
C ASP A 282 -5.52 5.12 -4.34
N VAL A 283 -4.51 4.33 -3.94
CA VAL A 283 -3.73 3.51 -4.87
C VAL A 283 -4.63 2.55 -5.65
N ALA A 284 -5.60 1.90 -4.99
CA ALA A 284 -6.54 1.02 -5.66
C ALA A 284 -7.45 1.77 -6.66
N ALA A 285 -7.92 2.96 -6.29
CA ALA A 285 -8.69 3.82 -7.18
C ALA A 285 -7.88 4.22 -8.42
N VAL A 286 -6.62 4.62 -8.25
CA VAL A 286 -5.72 4.95 -9.37
C VAL A 286 -5.55 3.77 -10.31
N HIS A 287 -5.33 2.55 -9.79
CA HIS A 287 -5.20 1.36 -10.65
C HIS A 287 -6.47 1.07 -11.45
N CYS A 288 -7.64 1.19 -10.83
CA CYS A 288 -8.93 0.95 -11.49
C CYS A 288 -9.26 2.04 -12.51
N LEU A 289 -8.94 3.30 -12.21
CA LEU A 289 -9.11 4.43 -13.14
C LEU A 289 -8.14 4.33 -14.33
N ALA A 290 -6.88 3.98 -14.10
CA ALA A 290 -5.89 3.68 -15.15
C ALA A 290 -6.33 2.49 -16.01
N MET A 291 -7.00 1.53 -15.38
CA MET A 291 -7.93 0.54 -15.94
C MET A 291 -8.70 1.04 -17.16
N VAL A 292 -9.62 1.94 -16.83
CA VAL A 292 -10.78 2.24 -17.66
C VAL A 292 -10.57 3.44 -18.56
N LEU A 293 -9.85 4.45 -18.08
CA LEU A 293 -9.69 5.72 -18.79
C LEU A 293 -8.75 5.56 -19.99
N PRO A 294 -9.21 5.83 -21.23
CA PRO A 294 -8.39 5.67 -22.43
C PRO A 294 -7.14 6.56 -22.47
N HIS A 295 -7.23 7.74 -21.85
CA HIS A 295 -6.19 8.77 -21.85
C HIS A 295 -5.22 8.65 -20.68
N ALA A 296 -5.47 7.76 -19.72
CA ALA A 296 -4.60 7.59 -18.56
C ALA A 296 -3.18 7.17 -18.98
N ARG A 297 -2.20 8.01 -18.67
CA ARG A 297 -0.76 7.74 -18.77
C ARG A 297 -0.07 8.42 -17.58
N GLY A 298 0.91 7.76 -16.94
CA GLY A 298 1.78 8.44 -15.98
C GLY A 298 1.85 7.87 -14.56
N SER A 299 2.76 8.45 -13.75
CA SER A 299 3.24 8.01 -12.41
C SER A 299 2.83 8.99 -11.28
N PHE A 300 2.77 8.58 -9.99
CA PHE A 300 1.88 9.21 -8.98
C PHE A 300 2.50 9.69 -7.65
N ARG A 301 1.83 10.69 -7.00
CA ARG A 301 2.30 11.37 -5.77
C ARG A 301 2.18 10.52 -4.52
N PRO A 302 3.06 10.90 -3.62
CA PRO A 302 2.73 10.97 -2.20
C PRO A 302 2.76 12.33 -1.44
N SER A 303 2.21 12.33 -0.20
CA SER A 303 1.90 13.47 0.69
C SER A 303 3.07 13.98 1.56
N LYS A 304 3.00 15.27 1.95
CA LYS A 304 3.99 16.05 2.72
C LYS A 304 3.67 16.04 4.22
N ARG A 305 4.63 15.64 5.07
CA ARG A 305 4.83 16.20 6.43
C ARG A 305 6.27 15.96 6.90
N LEU A 306 6.93 17.02 7.39
CA LEU A 306 8.30 16.96 7.90
C LEU A 306 8.35 16.75 9.42
N ALA A 307 8.98 15.68 9.88
CA ALA A 307 9.67 15.59 11.18
C ALA A 307 11.09 16.24 11.18
N PRO A 308 11.68 16.49 12.36
CA PRO A 308 12.96 17.20 12.49
C PRO A 308 14.20 16.31 12.23
N TYR A 309 15.25 16.90 11.64
CA TYR A 309 16.44 16.19 11.11
C TYR A 309 17.29 15.45 12.15
N TRP A 310 17.44 16.00 13.35
CA TRP A 310 18.29 15.42 14.41
C TRP A 310 17.81 14.03 14.86
N VAL A 311 16.51 13.79 14.71
CA VAL A 311 15.88 12.51 14.97
C VAL A 311 16.32 11.45 13.97
N LEU A 312 16.25 11.73 12.66
CA LEU A 312 16.75 10.83 11.60
C LEU A 312 18.20 10.42 11.85
N TRP A 313 19.03 11.39 12.25
CA TRP A 313 20.46 11.19 12.49
C TRP A 313 20.74 10.15 13.57
N LEU A 314 19.84 10.05 14.55
CA LEU A 314 19.96 9.14 15.70
C LEU A 314 19.44 7.74 15.37
N VAL A 315 18.26 7.62 14.75
CA VAL A 315 17.54 6.34 14.55
C VAL A 315 17.71 5.71 13.17
N GLY A 316 18.10 6.46 12.14
CA GLY A 316 18.14 5.94 10.77
C GLY A 316 19.04 4.70 10.57
N PRO A 317 20.23 4.57 11.21
CA PRO A 317 21.03 3.35 11.09
C PRO A 317 20.35 2.10 11.68
N LEU A 318 19.44 2.26 12.66
CA LEU A 318 18.71 1.16 13.28
C LEU A 318 17.60 0.59 12.38
N ILE A 319 17.16 1.37 11.39
CA ILE A 319 16.14 0.99 10.40
C ILE A 319 16.74 0.77 8.99
N GLY A 320 18.06 0.56 8.91
CA GLY A 320 18.74 0.22 7.66
C GLY A 320 19.13 1.40 6.76
N LEU A 321 18.91 2.65 7.19
CA LEU A 321 19.34 3.83 6.43
C LEU A 321 20.80 4.16 6.72
N HIS A 322 21.60 4.27 5.65
CA HIS A 322 22.99 4.67 5.77
C HIS A 322 23.09 6.13 6.26
N ARG A 323 24.08 6.47 7.11
CA ARG A 323 24.27 7.84 7.63
C ARG A 323 24.46 8.88 6.51
N ASP A 324 24.91 8.43 5.36
CA ASP A 324 25.10 9.28 4.18
C ASP A 324 23.75 9.63 3.54
N VAL A 325 22.80 8.69 3.52
CA VAL A 325 21.41 8.92 3.08
C VAL A 325 20.71 9.84 4.07
N ILE A 326 20.97 9.68 5.36
CA ILE A 326 20.36 10.54 6.38
C ILE A 326 20.88 11.97 6.29
N SER A 327 22.18 12.18 6.14
CA SER A 327 22.76 13.52 5.93
C SER A 327 22.23 14.18 4.67
N ALA A 328 21.80 13.41 3.67
CA ALA A 328 21.20 13.91 2.43
C ALA A 328 19.83 14.57 2.65
N MET A 329 19.08 14.08 3.64
CA MET A 329 17.72 14.52 3.93
C MET A 329 17.66 15.86 4.67
N ARG A 330 18.80 16.45 5.08
CA ARG A 330 18.85 17.74 5.79
C ARG A 330 18.29 18.87 4.90
N GLY A 331 17.07 19.30 5.17
CA GLY A 331 16.41 20.40 4.46
C GLY A 331 16.08 20.11 2.99
N ARG A 332 15.99 18.82 2.61
CA ARG A 332 15.60 18.38 1.26
C ARG A 332 14.39 17.44 1.35
N SER A 333 13.44 17.63 0.44
CA SER A 333 12.30 16.74 0.22
C SER A 333 12.22 16.47 -1.28
N ALA A 334 12.08 15.21 -1.69
CA ALA A 334 11.79 14.90 -3.09
C ALA A 334 10.42 15.50 -3.45
N GLN A 335 10.36 16.19 -4.58
CA GLN A 335 9.09 16.68 -5.15
C GLN A 335 8.79 15.82 -6.38
N PHE A 336 7.54 15.42 -6.56
CA PHE A 336 7.09 14.62 -7.70
C PHE A 336 5.96 15.37 -8.42
N ASP A 337 6.02 15.47 -9.74
CA ASP A 337 4.99 16.10 -10.57
C ASP A 337 3.79 15.16 -10.69
N THR A 338 2.59 15.70 -10.45
CA THR A 338 1.32 14.95 -10.48
C THR A 338 0.20 15.72 -11.14
N SER A 339 0.56 16.72 -11.94
CA SER A 339 -0.38 17.45 -12.78
C SER A 339 -1.26 16.50 -13.61
N ARG A 340 -0.69 15.40 -14.10
CA ARG A 340 -1.40 14.39 -14.91
C ARG A 340 -2.40 13.54 -14.16
N THR A 341 -2.17 13.20 -12.89
CA THR A 341 -3.15 12.43 -12.12
C THR A 341 -4.47 13.18 -11.98
N ALA A 342 -4.38 14.48 -11.67
CA ALA A 342 -5.54 15.32 -11.54
C ALA A 342 -6.19 15.59 -12.90
N ALA A 343 -5.39 15.77 -13.95
CA ALA A 343 -5.87 16.05 -15.31
C ALA A 343 -6.47 14.81 -16.01
N ASP A 344 -5.76 13.69 -15.97
CA ASP A 344 -6.07 12.48 -16.75
C ASP A 344 -7.03 11.55 -16.00
N LEU A 345 -6.99 11.50 -14.65
CA LEU A 345 -7.86 10.61 -13.84
C LEU A 345 -8.99 11.34 -13.13
N GLY A 346 -8.99 12.68 -13.09
CA GLY A 346 -9.99 13.48 -12.38
C GLY A 346 -9.92 13.36 -10.85
N LEU A 347 -8.88 12.74 -10.30
CA LEU A 347 -8.64 12.62 -8.85
C LEU A 347 -8.16 13.95 -8.28
N LYS A 348 -9.10 14.72 -7.70
CA LYS A 348 -8.82 16.03 -7.11
C LYS A 348 -8.54 15.97 -5.61
N GLU A 349 -9.05 14.95 -4.93
CA GLU A 349 -8.95 14.79 -3.48
C GLU A 349 -8.30 13.45 -3.13
N TRP A 350 -7.52 13.45 -2.05
CA TRP A 350 -6.81 12.30 -1.52
C TRP A 350 -7.14 12.16 -0.04
N LEU A 351 -7.11 10.93 0.47
CA LEU A 351 -7.34 10.71 1.89
C LEU A 351 -6.25 11.38 2.73
N PRO A 352 -6.62 12.13 3.78
CA PRO A 352 -5.64 12.71 4.70
C PRO A 352 -4.80 11.64 5.37
N LEU A 353 -3.49 11.90 5.54
CA LEU A 353 -2.57 10.97 6.20
C LEU A 353 -3.01 10.59 7.63
N ALA A 354 -3.64 11.50 8.36
CA ALA A 354 -4.13 11.24 9.70
C ALA A 354 -5.18 10.12 9.67
N ASP A 355 -6.22 10.30 8.85
CA ASP A 355 -7.29 9.33 8.63
C ASP A 355 -6.74 7.98 8.14
N THR A 356 -5.79 8.00 7.20
CA THR A 356 -5.12 6.78 6.71
C THR A 356 -4.45 5.97 7.83
N LEU A 357 -3.71 6.64 8.71
CA LEU A 357 -2.99 5.99 9.80
C LEU A 357 -3.95 5.53 10.91
N GLU A 358 -4.96 6.33 11.23
CA GLU A 358 -6.00 5.98 12.19
C GLU A 358 -6.81 4.76 11.74
N ASP A 359 -7.24 4.73 10.47
CA ASP A 359 -7.94 3.59 9.87
C ASP A 359 -7.04 2.34 9.86
N MET A 360 -5.75 2.49 9.53
CA MET A 360 -4.79 1.38 9.51
C MET A 360 -4.59 0.79 10.90
N VAL A 361 -4.39 1.63 11.92
CA VAL A 361 -4.24 1.20 13.31
C VAL A 361 -5.51 0.50 13.78
N THR A 362 -6.67 1.10 13.53
CA THR A 362 -7.94 0.53 13.99
C THR A 362 -8.20 -0.83 13.33
N ASP A 363 -7.96 -0.95 12.02
CA ASP A 363 -8.03 -2.24 11.29
C ASP A 363 -7.05 -3.29 11.87
N MET A 364 -5.84 -2.87 12.23
CA MET A 364 -4.85 -3.76 12.85
C MET A 364 -5.28 -4.21 14.25
N ALA A 365 -5.92 -3.34 15.03
CA ALA A 365 -6.45 -3.67 16.34
C ALA A 365 -7.63 -4.65 16.23
N ASP A 366 -8.57 -4.40 15.32
CA ASP A 366 -9.74 -5.25 15.08
C ASP A 366 -9.35 -6.66 14.64
N LYS A 367 -8.26 -6.79 13.88
CA LYS A 367 -7.68 -8.08 13.47
C LYS A 367 -6.79 -8.72 14.54
N GLY A 368 -6.68 -8.12 15.73
CA GLY A 368 -5.86 -8.62 16.83
C GLY A 368 -4.35 -8.59 16.56
N MET A 369 -3.90 -7.83 15.56
CA MET A 369 -2.46 -7.72 15.25
C MET A 369 -1.73 -6.84 16.27
N ILE A 370 -2.45 -5.89 16.86
CA ILE A 370 -1.97 -4.96 17.89
C ILE A 370 -3.01 -4.84 19.01
N LYS A 371 -2.56 -4.47 20.21
CA LYS A 371 -3.46 -4.16 21.34
C LYS A 371 -3.57 -2.65 21.48
N MET A 372 -4.81 -2.13 21.47
CA MET A 372 -5.12 -0.76 21.89
C MET A 372 -4.73 -0.60 23.36
N ARG A 373 -4.01 0.49 23.67
CA ARG A 373 -3.55 0.81 25.03
C ARG A 373 -4.45 1.83 25.69
#